data_AF-A0A974DHN6-F1
#
_entry.id   AF-A0A974DHN6-F1
#
_cell.length_a   1.000
_cell.length_b   1.000
_cell.length_c   1.000
_cell.angle_alpha   90.00
_cell.angle_beta   90.00
_cell.angle_gamma   90.00
#
_symmetry.space_group_name_H-M   'P 1'
#
loop_
_entity.id
_entity.type
_entity.pdbx_description
1 polymer ?
#
loop_
_entity_poly.entity_id
_entity_poly.type
_entity_poly.pdbx_seq_one_letter_code
_entity_poly.pdbx_strand_id
1 'polypeptide(L)'
;MVAGVIWTLATIWLKVQTGELLNKKLNNPKTICKLVQNITLYIIVKDVKLCTDCSSNAICEAKTNYFTCSCKSGFIGNGVNCTEKVYCSSFPCCPSGYSWNTVSMVCSDINECLDPFNMCYPAACTNKIGSYLCGSTVGKTCGGIYCPYDQDCLNFNGIPTCADPCKYSKELNGANRLFTISSTGKFPTDQFNIGWFHFTLGFKMKEGCIGPLKCGSAEPFSLTSHPKKEDGVKMVPLTLNIATGCINGSSIPVKACDGFYVYKFLGTTRPEVYCSGVYKS
;
A
#
# COMPACT_ATOMS: atom_id res chain seq x y z
N MET A 1 -5.30 -62.06 6.98
CA MET A 1 -4.65 -60.74 7.01
C MET A 1 -4.93 -60.05 5.68
N VAL A 2 -5.58 -58.88 5.76
CA VAL A 2 -5.64 -57.76 4.79
C VAL A 2 -6.05 -58.05 3.33
N ALA A 3 -7.32 -57.70 3.04
CA ALA A 3 -7.87 -57.28 1.75
C ALA A 3 -7.21 -55.96 1.27
N GLY A 4 -7.16 -55.51 0.02
CA GLY A 4 -7.90 -55.76 -1.21
C GLY A 4 -7.78 -54.47 -2.07
N VAL A 5 -8.60 -54.38 -3.12
CA VAL A 5 -8.98 -53.16 -3.88
C VAL A 5 -8.16 -52.84 -5.15
N ILE A 6 -8.56 -53.51 -6.23
CA ILE A 6 -8.75 -52.90 -7.55
C ILE A 6 -10.20 -52.40 -7.56
N TRP A 7 -10.48 -51.16 -8.01
CA TRP A 7 -11.66 -50.73 -8.81
C TRP A 7 -11.68 -49.18 -8.92
N THR A 8 -11.51 -48.74 -10.17
CA THR A 8 -12.14 -47.60 -10.90
C THR A 8 -12.05 -46.13 -10.47
N LEU A 9 -11.62 -45.34 -11.46
CA LEU A 9 -11.90 -43.93 -11.71
C LEU A 9 -13.40 -43.59 -11.63
N ALA A 10 -13.68 -42.32 -11.30
CA ALA A 10 -14.98 -41.63 -11.27
C ALA A 10 -15.78 -41.74 -9.97
N THR A 11 -15.58 -40.77 -9.06
CA THR A 11 -16.63 -39.97 -8.38
C THR A 11 -16.03 -39.20 -7.19
N ILE A 12 -15.41 -38.03 -7.45
CA ILE A 12 -15.25 -36.98 -6.43
C ILE A 12 -15.56 -35.62 -7.08
N TRP A 13 -16.79 -35.49 -7.55
CA TRP A 13 -17.55 -34.25 -7.38
C TRP A 13 -18.53 -34.53 -6.24
N LEU A 14 -18.66 -33.59 -5.30
CA LEU A 14 -19.44 -33.64 -4.06
C LEU A 14 -18.77 -34.34 -2.86
N LYS A 15 -18.04 -33.55 -2.07
CA LYS A 15 -18.19 -33.42 -0.60
C LYS A 15 -16.95 -32.75 0.01
N VAL A 16 -16.99 -31.42 0.15
CA VAL A 16 -16.41 -30.72 1.33
C VAL A 16 -17.32 -29.53 1.65
N GLN A 17 -18.59 -29.82 1.92
CA GLN A 17 -19.44 -29.03 2.80
C GLN A 17 -19.51 -29.85 4.09
N THR A 18 -18.56 -29.61 5.00
CA THR A 18 -18.62 -29.79 6.46
C THR A 18 -17.18 -29.70 6.96
N GLY A 19 -16.83 -28.56 7.53
CA GLY A 19 -15.60 -28.44 8.31
C GLY A 19 -15.71 -29.30 9.55
N GLU A 20 -14.75 -30.21 9.75
CA GLU A 20 -14.15 -30.48 11.06
C GLU A 20 -12.91 -31.39 10.91
N LEU A 21 -11.80 -30.86 11.43
CA LEU A 21 -10.66 -31.54 12.07
C LEU A 21 -9.88 -32.63 11.29
N LEU A 22 -8.74 -32.21 10.74
CA LEU A 22 -7.50 -32.99 10.83
C LEU A 22 -6.43 -32.15 11.54
N ASN A 23 -6.58 -32.09 12.85
CA ASN A 23 -5.53 -31.70 13.77
C ASN A 23 -4.61 -32.93 13.95
N LYS A 24 -3.58 -33.08 13.10
CA LYS A 24 -2.50 -34.06 13.32
C LYS A 24 -1.18 -33.58 12.70
N LYS A 25 -0.31 -33.08 13.59
CA LYS A 25 1.16 -32.92 13.48
C LYS A 25 1.71 -32.38 12.15
N LEU A 26 1.91 -31.06 12.08
CA LEU A 26 2.82 -30.41 11.11
C LEU A 26 3.86 -29.55 11.86
N ASN A 27 4.79 -30.20 12.56
CA ASN A 27 5.97 -29.54 13.14
C ASN A 27 7.11 -29.43 12.11
N ASN A 28 6.85 -28.87 10.92
CA ASN A 28 7.92 -28.56 9.97
C ASN A 28 7.63 -27.26 9.18
N PRO A 29 8.41 -26.18 9.37
CA PRO A 29 8.17 -24.89 8.73
C PRO A 29 8.28 -24.93 7.19
N LYS A 30 8.94 -25.94 6.60
CA LYS A 30 9.03 -26.11 5.14
C LYS A 30 7.71 -26.57 4.50
N THR A 31 6.86 -27.28 5.23
CA THR A 31 5.61 -27.84 4.70
C THR A 31 4.47 -26.82 4.74
N ILE A 32 4.48 -25.92 5.74
CA ILE A 32 3.55 -24.78 5.84
C ILE A 32 3.79 -23.80 4.69
N CYS A 33 5.05 -23.54 4.32
CA CYS A 33 5.41 -22.69 3.19
C CYS A 33 4.90 -23.24 1.84
N LYS A 34 4.86 -24.57 1.67
CA LYS A 34 4.35 -25.23 0.46
C LYS A 34 2.83 -25.17 0.31
N LEU A 35 2.08 -25.14 1.41
CA LEU A 35 0.60 -25.07 1.36
C LEU A 35 0.09 -23.63 1.15
N VAL A 36 0.78 -22.63 1.68
CA VAL A 36 0.47 -21.21 1.41
C VAL A 36 0.85 -20.81 -0.02
N GLN A 37 1.86 -21.45 -0.61
CA GLN A 37 2.23 -21.23 -2.02
C GLN A 37 1.21 -21.71 -3.05
N ASN A 38 0.32 -22.65 -2.72
CA ASN A 38 -0.66 -23.20 -3.67
C ASN A 38 -2.03 -22.51 -3.65
N ILE A 39 -2.30 -21.60 -2.70
CA ILE A 39 -3.60 -20.91 -2.59
C ILE A 39 -3.50 -19.40 -2.84
N THR A 40 -2.29 -18.85 -3.02
CA THR A 40 -2.11 -17.40 -3.23
C THR A 40 -1.14 -17.09 -4.36
N LEU A 41 -1.38 -17.62 -5.55
CA LEU A 41 -0.63 -17.23 -6.75
C LEU A 41 -1.57 -16.97 -7.94
N TYR A 42 -2.57 -16.11 -7.73
CA TYR A 42 -3.34 -15.52 -8.81
C TYR A 42 -3.60 -14.04 -8.51
N ILE A 43 -2.53 -13.31 -8.23
CA ILE A 43 -2.56 -11.84 -8.06
C ILE A 43 -1.40 -11.25 -8.86
N ILE A 44 -1.73 -10.89 -10.11
CA ILE A 44 -1.25 -9.74 -10.89
C ILE A 44 0.18 -9.25 -10.54
N VAL A 45 1.18 -10.04 -10.90
CA VAL A 45 2.38 -9.46 -11.50
C VAL A 45 2.04 -9.31 -12.98
N LYS A 46 2.51 -8.29 -13.71
CA LYS A 46 2.42 -8.35 -15.18
C LYS A 46 3.20 -9.60 -15.61
N ASP A 47 2.48 -10.70 -15.82
CA ASP A 47 3.06 -12.02 -15.95
C ASP A 47 4.01 -12.02 -17.15
N VAL A 48 5.31 -12.10 -16.89
CA VAL A 48 6.28 -12.59 -17.87
C VAL A 48 5.95 -14.07 -18.01
N LYS A 49 5.08 -14.39 -18.97
CA LYS A 49 4.60 -15.75 -19.23
C LYS A 49 5.61 -16.53 -20.04
N LEU A 50 6.44 -15.83 -20.81
CA LEU A 50 7.49 -16.38 -21.66
C LEU A 50 8.73 -15.49 -21.59
N CYS A 51 9.91 -16.07 -21.82
CA CYS A 51 11.15 -15.27 -21.92
C CYS A 51 11.11 -14.21 -23.02
N THR A 52 10.25 -14.37 -24.02
CA THR A 52 10.02 -13.39 -25.08
C THR A 52 9.38 -12.09 -24.56
N ASP A 53 8.77 -12.13 -23.37
CA ASP A 53 8.21 -10.94 -22.72
C ASP A 53 9.31 -10.10 -22.02
N CYS A 54 10.52 -10.64 -21.89
CA CYS A 54 11.67 -9.88 -21.38
C CYS A 54 12.24 -8.96 -22.46
N SER A 55 12.88 -7.87 -22.02
CA SER A 55 13.69 -7.03 -22.91
C SER A 55 14.79 -7.87 -23.57
N SER A 56 15.16 -7.54 -24.82
CA SER A 56 16.38 -8.07 -25.45
C SER A 56 17.65 -7.76 -24.64
N ASN A 57 17.61 -6.72 -23.81
CA ASN A 57 18.66 -6.32 -22.90
C ASN A 57 18.48 -6.90 -21.48
N ALA A 58 17.69 -7.96 -21.32
CA ALA A 58 17.53 -8.68 -20.06
C ALA A 58 17.97 -10.15 -20.15
N ILE A 59 18.28 -10.72 -18.99
CA ILE A 59 18.49 -12.13 -18.73
C ILE A 59 17.16 -12.70 -18.24
N CYS A 60 16.68 -13.75 -18.91
CA CYS A 60 15.49 -14.48 -18.52
C CYS A 60 15.88 -15.76 -17.75
N GLU A 61 15.27 -15.97 -16.59
CA GLU A 61 15.40 -17.21 -15.81
C GLU A 61 14.03 -17.88 -15.65
N ALA A 62 13.97 -19.18 -15.96
CA ALA A 62 12.78 -19.98 -15.71
C ALA A 62 12.65 -20.34 -14.22
N LYS A 63 11.45 -20.16 -13.65
CA LYS A 63 11.05 -20.60 -12.32
C LYS A 63 9.88 -21.58 -12.44
N THR A 64 9.53 -22.24 -11.34
CA THR A 64 8.38 -23.16 -11.32
C THR A 64 7.09 -22.38 -11.63
N ASN A 65 6.58 -22.52 -12.85
CA ASN A 65 5.36 -21.92 -13.40
C ASN A 65 5.41 -20.44 -13.84
N TYR A 66 6.58 -19.79 -13.88
CA TYR A 66 6.73 -18.41 -14.38
C TYR A 66 8.17 -18.10 -14.79
N PHE A 67 8.41 -16.93 -15.40
CA PHE A 67 9.74 -16.46 -15.77
C PHE A 67 10.09 -15.16 -15.03
N THR A 68 11.37 -14.96 -14.74
CA THR A 68 11.88 -13.70 -14.17
C THR A 68 12.85 -13.03 -15.15
N CYS A 69 12.64 -11.74 -15.40
CA CYS A 69 13.55 -10.92 -16.21
C CYS A 69 14.42 -10.04 -15.31
N SER A 70 15.72 -9.99 -15.57
CA SER A 70 16.66 -9.05 -14.94
C SER A 70 17.50 -8.34 -16.00
N CYS A 71 17.64 -7.02 -15.95
CA CYS A 71 18.41 -6.30 -16.97
C CYS A 71 19.89 -6.73 -16.98
N LYS A 72 20.48 -6.89 -18.17
CA LYS A 72 21.91 -7.17 -18.37
C LYS A 72 22.77 -6.03 -17.79
N SER A 73 24.06 -6.31 -17.58
CA SER A 73 25.01 -5.27 -17.18
C SER A 73 24.98 -4.08 -18.14
N GLY A 74 25.04 -2.86 -17.60
CA GLY A 74 24.88 -1.62 -18.38
C GLY A 74 23.44 -1.13 -18.55
N PHE A 75 22.44 -1.90 -18.13
CA PHE A 75 21.02 -1.53 -18.22
C PHE A 75 20.33 -1.48 -16.84
N ILE A 76 19.20 -0.77 -16.76
CA ILE A 76 18.35 -0.67 -15.58
C ILE A 76 16.86 -0.68 -15.96
N GLY A 77 16.01 -1.21 -15.07
CA GLY A 77 14.57 -1.27 -15.24
C GLY A 77 13.97 -2.51 -14.59
N ASN A 78 12.76 -2.90 -15.01
CA ASN A 78 12.02 -4.02 -14.45
C ASN A 78 12.26 -5.35 -15.19
N GLY A 79 13.29 -5.42 -16.04
CA GLY A 79 13.61 -6.60 -16.85
C GLY A 79 12.75 -6.77 -18.11
N VAL A 80 11.51 -6.30 -18.12
CA VAL A 80 10.66 -6.22 -19.32
C VAL A 80 10.99 -4.98 -20.13
N ASN A 81 11.25 -3.87 -19.45
CA ASN A 81 11.75 -2.64 -20.04
C ASN A 81 13.10 -2.32 -19.38
N CYS A 82 14.15 -2.29 -20.20
CA CYS A 82 15.53 -2.03 -19.77
C CYS A 82 16.06 -0.83 -20.55
N THR A 83 16.52 0.19 -19.83
CA THR A 83 17.14 1.41 -20.37
C THR A 83 18.63 1.38 -20.09
N GLU A 84 19.46 1.85 -21.03
CA GLU A 84 20.90 1.96 -20.78
C GLU A 84 21.18 2.97 -19.65
N LYS A 85 22.06 2.59 -18.73
CA LYS A 85 22.42 3.41 -17.56
C LYS A 85 22.97 4.79 -17.93
N VAL A 86 23.58 4.92 -19.12
CA VAL A 86 24.14 6.20 -19.61
C VAL A 86 23.07 7.28 -19.77
N TYR A 87 21.83 6.90 -20.10
CA TYR A 87 20.71 7.84 -20.28
C TYR A 87 20.05 8.27 -18.96
N CYS A 88 20.35 7.62 -17.85
CA CYS A 88 19.78 7.96 -16.53
C CYS A 88 20.15 9.37 -16.04
N SER A 89 21.20 9.96 -16.61
CA SER A 89 21.59 11.36 -16.35
C SER A 89 20.66 12.37 -17.04
N SER A 90 19.96 11.94 -18.10
CA SER A 90 19.10 12.78 -18.94
C SER A 90 17.61 12.43 -18.83
N PHE A 91 17.27 11.20 -18.43
CA PHE A 91 15.89 10.71 -18.27
C PHE A 91 15.68 9.99 -16.94
N PRO A 92 14.49 10.10 -16.31
CA PRO A 92 14.19 9.37 -15.07
C PRO A 92 14.16 7.87 -15.33
N CYS A 93 15.14 7.15 -14.81
CA CYS A 93 15.23 5.68 -14.93
C CYS A 93 14.98 4.96 -13.60
N CYS A 94 14.89 5.71 -12.50
CA CYS A 94 14.68 5.16 -11.17
C CYS A 94 13.19 5.08 -10.81
N PRO A 95 12.78 4.04 -10.05
CA PRO A 95 11.45 4.02 -9.46
C PRO A 95 11.21 5.25 -8.57
N SER A 96 9.94 5.59 -8.33
CA SER A 96 9.57 6.64 -7.38
C SER A 96 10.19 6.36 -6.00
N GLY A 97 10.70 7.41 -5.35
CA GLY A 97 11.46 7.31 -4.09
C GLY A 97 12.96 7.06 -4.28
N TYR A 98 13.46 6.98 -5.52
CA TYR A 98 14.88 6.76 -5.80
C TYR A 98 15.42 7.79 -6.80
N SER A 99 16.70 8.13 -6.66
CA SER A 99 17.45 9.00 -7.56
C SER A 99 18.64 8.27 -8.16
N TRP A 100 19.01 8.64 -9.38
CA TRP A 100 20.16 8.04 -10.04
C TRP A 100 21.46 8.55 -9.42
N ASN A 101 22.27 7.63 -8.89
CA ASN A 101 23.61 7.97 -8.43
C ASN A 101 24.61 7.79 -9.58
N THR A 102 25.17 8.91 -10.03
CA THR A 102 26.11 8.95 -11.18
C THR A 102 27.44 8.27 -10.89
N VAL A 103 27.85 8.18 -9.62
CA VAL A 103 29.11 7.57 -9.20
C VAL A 103 28.97 6.05 -9.09
N SER A 104 27.96 5.57 -8.35
CA SER A 104 27.75 4.14 -8.14
C SER A 104 26.97 3.46 -9.27
N MET A 105 26.41 4.24 -10.21
CA MET A 105 25.59 3.77 -11.33
C MET A 105 24.45 2.82 -10.90
N VAL A 106 23.80 3.20 -9.80
CA VAL A 106 22.61 2.52 -9.25
C VAL A 106 21.58 3.57 -8.82
N CYS A 107 20.32 3.15 -8.73
CA CYS A 107 19.28 3.94 -8.09
C CYS A 107 19.50 3.90 -6.58
N SER A 108 19.79 5.05 -6.00
CA SER A 108 19.92 5.25 -4.56
C SER A 108 18.63 5.82 -4.00
N ASP A 109 18.30 5.38 -2.79
CA ASP A 109 17.20 5.93 -2.01
C ASP A 109 17.28 7.47 -1.94
N ILE A 110 16.16 8.15 -2.15
CA ILE A 110 16.06 9.57 -1.84
C ILE A 110 15.78 9.67 -0.36
N ASN A 111 16.63 10.38 0.39
CA ASN A 111 16.31 10.69 1.78
C ASN A 111 15.49 11.98 1.83
N GLU A 112 14.17 11.86 1.73
CA GLU A 112 13.28 13.02 1.70
C GLU A 112 13.31 13.82 3.01
N CYS A 113 13.77 13.22 4.13
CA CYS A 113 13.92 13.94 5.40
C CYS A 113 15.07 14.95 5.40
N LEU A 114 16.01 14.86 4.44
CA LEU A 114 17.06 15.87 4.25
C LEU A 114 16.59 17.04 3.39
N ASP A 115 15.41 16.95 2.77
CA ASP A 115 14.80 18.05 2.04
C ASP A 115 14.25 19.09 3.04
N PRO A 116 14.72 20.35 3.00
CA PRO A 116 14.15 21.43 3.80
C PRO A 116 12.65 21.65 3.57
N PHE A 117 12.11 21.22 2.42
CA PHE A 117 10.72 21.35 2.02
C PHE A 117 9.92 20.05 2.15
N ASN A 118 10.42 19.08 2.92
CA ASN A 118 9.68 17.85 3.16
C ASN A 118 8.27 18.12 3.73
N MET A 119 7.32 17.27 3.37
CA MET A 119 5.91 17.46 3.75
C MET A 119 5.61 17.06 5.20
N CYS A 120 6.58 16.57 5.96
CA CYS A 120 6.36 16.18 7.35
C CYS A 120 6.32 17.37 8.30
N TYR A 121 7.07 18.44 8.02
CA TYR A 121 7.16 19.58 8.93
C TYR A 121 5.76 20.14 9.25
N PRO A 122 5.41 20.33 10.54
CA PRO A 122 6.29 20.37 11.72
C PRO A 122 6.45 19.05 12.49
N ALA A 123 5.98 17.93 11.94
CA ALA A 123 6.19 16.60 12.52
C ALA A 123 7.62 16.09 12.31
N ALA A 124 8.01 15.10 13.11
CA ALA A 124 9.23 14.34 12.88
C ALA A 124 9.16 13.57 11.55
N CYS A 125 10.28 13.52 10.83
CA CYS A 125 10.43 12.74 9.59
C CYS A 125 11.31 11.52 9.85
N THR A 126 10.93 10.37 9.30
CA THR A 126 11.74 9.13 9.33
C THR A 126 11.93 8.61 7.91
N ASN A 127 13.18 8.61 7.43
CA ASN A 127 13.49 8.06 6.12
C ASN A 127 13.30 6.54 6.09
N LYS A 128 12.82 6.01 4.97
CA LYS A 128 12.69 4.58 4.69
C LYS A 128 13.17 4.32 3.27
N ILE A 129 13.54 3.07 2.99
CA ILE A 129 13.96 2.72 1.63
C ILE A 129 12.75 2.86 0.69
N GLY A 130 12.87 3.76 -0.29
CA GLY A 130 11.88 4.10 -1.30
C GLY A 130 10.72 4.97 -0.83
N SER A 131 10.78 5.57 0.37
CA SER A 131 9.72 6.45 0.92
C SER A 131 10.15 7.11 2.24
N TYR A 132 9.29 7.92 2.82
CA TYR A 132 9.48 8.48 4.15
C TYR A 132 8.17 8.50 4.93
N LEU A 133 8.29 8.48 6.25
CA LEU A 133 7.16 8.47 7.18
C LEU A 133 7.19 9.70 8.06
N CYS A 134 6.05 10.36 8.18
CA CYS A 134 5.85 11.48 9.07
C CYS A 134 5.25 11.03 10.40
N GLY A 135 5.69 11.65 11.49
CA GLY A 135 5.04 11.51 12.79
C GLY A 135 3.66 12.18 12.81
N SER A 136 2.84 11.78 13.79
CA SER A 136 1.63 12.55 14.12
C SER A 136 1.98 13.77 14.96
N THR A 137 1.27 14.87 14.73
CA THR A 137 1.31 16.11 15.51
C THR A 137 0.25 16.15 16.61
N VAL A 138 -0.64 15.16 16.67
CA VAL A 138 -1.68 15.07 17.70
C VAL A 138 -1.03 14.91 19.08
N GLY A 139 -1.41 15.77 20.02
CA GLY A 139 -0.85 15.79 21.38
C GLY A 139 0.60 16.29 21.46
N LYS A 140 1.09 16.97 20.43
CA LYS A 140 2.43 17.60 20.39
C LYS A 140 2.31 19.13 20.35
N THR A 141 3.41 19.80 20.64
CA THR A 141 3.48 21.25 20.55
C THR A 141 3.57 21.72 19.09
N CYS A 142 2.91 22.83 18.81
CA CYS A 142 2.82 23.51 17.54
C CYS A 142 3.26 24.96 17.75
N GLY A 143 4.48 25.31 17.34
CA GLY A 143 4.98 26.68 17.55
C GLY A 143 5.02 27.10 19.03
N GLY A 144 5.20 26.13 19.95
CA GLY A 144 5.26 26.38 21.39
C GLY A 144 3.94 26.20 22.15
N ILE A 145 2.81 26.00 21.47
CA ILE A 145 1.49 25.77 22.11
C ILE A 145 0.94 24.38 21.78
N TYR A 146 -0.03 23.88 22.55
CA TYR A 146 -0.79 22.69 22.15
C TYR A 146 -2.02 23.13 21.36
N CYS A 147 -2.29 22.46 20.23
CA CYS A 147 -3.49 22.76 19.46
C CYS A 147 -4.76 22.33 20.21
N PRO A 148 -5.88 23.06 20.04
CA PRO A 148 -7.20 22.60 20.45
C PRO A 148 -7.49 21.19 19.94
N TYR A 149 -8.35 20.45 20.66
CA TYR A 149 -8.63 19.03 20.37
C TYR A 149 -9.19 18.78 18.96
N ASP A 150 -9.80 19.79 18.34
CA ASP A 150 -10.38 19.73 16.99
C ASP A 150 -9.46 20.33 15.92
N GLN A 151 -8.25 20.76 16.25
CA GLN A 151 -7.28 21.32 15.33
C GLN A 151 -6.03 20.44 15.23
N ASP A 152 -5.25 20.66 14.19
CA ASP A 152 -3.95 20.03 14.02
C ASP A 152 -2.87 21.06 13.70
N CYS A 153 -1.60 20.69 13.93
CA CYS A 153 -0.47 21.55 13.63
C CYS A 153 -0.11 21.47 12.15
N LEU A 154 -0.34 22.56 11.42
CA LEU A 154 -0.05 22.68 9.99
C LEU A 154 1.11 23.67 9.76
N ASN A 155 1.81 23.50 8.65
CA ASN A 155 2.86 24.42 8.23
C ASN A 155 2.29 25.49 7.28
N PHE A 156 2.41 26.77 7.66
CA PHE A 156 2.13 27.90 6.77
C PHE A 156 3.41 28.68 6.53
N ASN A 157 4.03 28.46 5.36
CA ASN A 157 5.27 29.15 4.94
C ASN A 157 6.41 29.06 5.98
N GLY A 158 6.60 27.89 6.58
CA GLY A 158 7.63 27.64 7.60
C GLY A 158 7.17 27.93 9.04
N ILE A 159 5.91 28.37 9.23
CA ILE A 159 5.36 28.71 10.54
C ILE A 159 4.36 27.62 10.99
N PRO A 160 4.67 26.85 12.04
CA PRO A 160 3.72 25.92 12.64
C PRO A 160 2.53 26.67 13.24
N THR A 161 1.34 26.40 12.74
CA THR A 161 0.10 27.05 13.20
C THR A 161 -0.98 26.01 13.44
N CYS A 162 -1.67 26.12 14.57
CA CYS A 162 -2.87 25.32 14.83
C CYS A 162 -4.00 25.75 13.89
N ALA A 163 -4.50 24.80 13.12
CA ALA A 163 -5.51 25.07 12.12
C ALA A 163 -6.51 23.91 12.02
N ASP A 164 -7.73 24.23 11.60
CA ASP A 164 -8.79 23.26 11.38
C ASP A 164 -8.55 22.47 10.08
N PRO A 165 -8.29 21.14 10.15
CA PRO A 165 -8.07 20.34 8.96
C PRO A 165 -9.26 20.29 8.00
N CYS A 166 -10.49 20.54 8.47
CA CYS A 166 -11.67 20.63 7.61
C CYS A 166 -11.57 21.76 6.58
N LYS A 167 -10.79 22.81 6.87
CA LYS A 167 -10.58 23.96 5.96
C LYS A 167 -9.36 23.83 5.06
N TYR A 168 -8.36 23.05 5.48
CA TYR A 168 -7.03 22.98 4.84
C TYR A 168 -6.68 21.58 4.34
N SER A 169 -7.69 20.80 3.94
CA SER A 169 -7.49 19.48 3.35
C SER A 169 -7.55 19.54 1.82
N LYS A 170 -6.79 18.67 1.16
CA LYS A 170 -6.78 18.52 -0.30
C LYS A 170 -7.81 17.48 -0.72
N GLU A 171 -8.50 17.73 -1.82
CA GLU A 171 -9.48 16.76 -2.35
C GLU A 171 -8.78 15.57 -3.01
N LEU A 172 -9.31 14.37 -2.76
CA LEU A 172 -8.99 13.13 -3.45
C LEU A 172 -10.24 12.62 -4.16
N ASN A 173 -10.09 12.18 -5.41
CA ASN A 173 -11.22 11.61 -6.14
C ASN A 173 -11.63 10.27 -5.49
N GLY A 174 -12.77 10.25 -4.83
CA GLY A 174 -13.31 9.07 -4.16
C GLY A 174 -13.77 8.00 -5.14
N ALA A 175 -14.35 8.39 -6.28
CA ALA A 175 -14.85 7.44 -7.28
C ALA A 175 -13.73 6.56 -7.87
N ASN A 176 -12.54 7.11 -8.12
CA ASN A 176 -11.40 6.39 -8.72
C ASN A 176 -10.78 5.31 -7.81
N ARG A 177 -11.18 5.27 -6.54
CA ARG A 177 -10.64 4.40 -5.48
C ARG A 177 -11.74 3.69 -4.70
N LEU A 178 -12.90 3.50 -5.32
CA LEU A 178 -14.08 2.89 -4.72
C LEU A 178 -13.84 1.39 -4.46
N PHE A 179 -14.25 0.90 -3.29
CA PHE A 179 -14.03 -0.49 -2.86
C PHE A 179 -14.64 -1.56 -3.78
N THR A 180 -15.59 -1.19 -4.63
CA THR A 180 -16.19 -2.10 -5.61
C THR A 180 -15.35 -2.28 -6.87
N ILE A 181 -14.43 -1.34 -7.16
CA ILE A 181 -13.53 -1.41 -8.31
C ILE A 181 -12.55 -2.56 -8.10
N SER A 182 -12.52 -3.49 -9.06
CA SER A 182 -11.49 -4.52 -9.12
C SER A 182 -10.25 -3.99 -9.81
N SER A 183 -9.08 -4.29 -9.26
CA SER A 183 -7.81 -3.73 -9.70
C SER A 183 -7.18 -4.62 -10.78
N THR A 184 -6.76 -4.01 -11.90
CA THR A 184 -5.98 -4.68 -12.96
C THR A 184 -4.85 -3.78 -13.45
N GLY A 185 -3.68 -4.35 -13.77
CA GLY A 185 -2.56 -3.60 -14.34
C GLY A 185 -1.73 -2.80 -13.33
N LYS A 186 -1.40 -1.54 -13.65
CA LYS A 186 -0.56 -0.67 -12.80
C LYS A 186 -1.45 0.04 -11.79
N PHE A 187 -1.18 -0.18 -10.50
CA PHE A 187 -1.94 0.42 -9.42
C PHE A 187 -1.50 1.87 -9.15
N PRO A 188 -2.43 2.84 -8.97
CA PRO A 188 -2.12 4.09 -8.28
C PRO A 188 -1.57 3.82 -6.89
N THR A 189 -0.91 4.82 -6.31
CA THR A 189 -0.36 4.74 -4.97
C THR A 189 -0.54 6.06 -4.22
N ASP A 190 -0.86 5.97 -2.94
CA ASP A 190 -0.87 7.11 -2.01
C ASP A 190 0.44 7.19 -1.21
N GLN A 191 1.49 6.46 -1.60
CA GLN A 191 2.77 6.34 -0.88
C GLN A 191 3.40 7.68 -0.49
N PHE A 192 3.31 8.64 -1.41
CA PHE A 192 3.88 9.98 -1.27
C PHE A 192 2.83 11.06 -0.98
N ASN A 193 1.56 10.67 -0.78
CA ASN A 193 0.53 11.61 -0.38
C ASN A 193 0.66 11.85 1.13
N ILE A 194 1.10 13.06 1.49
CA ILE A 194 1.34 13.45 2.88
C ILE A 194 0.57 14.74 3.17
N GLY A 195 -0.09 14.77 4.32
CA GLY A 195 -0.93 15.88 4.77
C GLY A 195 -2.40 15.50 4.90
N TRP A 196 -3.27 16.50 5.01
CA TRP A 196 -4.70 16.30 5.18
C TRP A 196 -5.43 16.21 3.85
N PHE A 197 -6.30 15.20 3.75
CA PHE A 197 -7.10 14.95 2.56
C PHE A 197 -8.57 14.69 2.91
N HIS A 198 -9.48 15.05 2.02
CA HIS A 198 -10.86 14.59 2.03
C HIS A 198 -11.17 13.91 0.69
N PHE A 199 -12.16 13.04 0.66
CA PHE A 199 -12.68 12.59 -0.63
C PHE A 199 -13.70 13.58 -1.17
N THR A 200 -13.85 13.61 -2.49
CA THR A 200 -14.99 14.23 -3.19
C THR A 200 -16.29 13.93 -2.45
N LEU A 201 -17.19 14.92 -2.35
CA LEU A 201 -18.45 14.79 -1.60
C LEU A 201 -19.24 13.53 -2.01
N GLY A 202 -19.87 12.90 -1.01
CA GLY A 202 -20.54 11.61 -1.20
C GLY A 202 -19.64 10.38 -1.06
N PHE A 203 -18.37 10.57 -0.69
CA PHE A 203 -17.43 9.47 -0.42
C PHE A 203 -16.74 9.65 0.95
N LYS A 204 -16.38 8.53 1.57
CA LYS A 204 -15.55 8.46 2.78
C LYS A 204 -14.60 7.27 2.68
N MET A 205 -13.57 7.18 3.51
CA MET A 205 -12.76 5.96 3.61
C MET A 205 -13.67 4.77 3.92
N LYS A 206 -13.44 3.63 3.28
CA LYS A 206 -14.25 2.45 3.56
C LYS A 206 -13.88 1.89 4.94
N GLU A 207 -14.89 1.59 5.75
CA GLU A 207 -14.72 0.91 7.04
C GLU A 207 -14.70 -0.61 6.89
N GLY A 208 -13.91 -1.26 7.72
CA GLY A 208 -13.82 -2.71 7.84
C GLY A 208 -12.83 -3.35 6.86
N CYS A 209 -12.78 -4.68 6.88
CA CYS A 209 -11.88 -5.44 6.02
C CYS A 209 -12.29 -5.34 4.54
N ILE A 210 -11.32 -5.01 3.68
CA ILE A 210 -11.48 -5.01 2.23
C ILE A 210 -10.59 -6.10 1.67
N GLY A 211 -11.09 -6.88 0.71
CA GLY A 211 -10.32 -7.92 0.04
C GLY A 211 -9.13 -7.37 -0.77
N PRO A 212 -8.17 -8.24 -1.17
CA PRO A 212 -7.11 -7.83 -2.08
C PRO A 212 -7.68 -7.48 -3.46
N LEU A 213 -6.88 -6.80 -4.29
CA LEU A 213 -7.22 -6.39 -5.66
C LEU A 213 -8.48 -5.52 -5.75
N LYS A 214 -8.66 -4.62 -4.78
CA LYS A 214 -9.76 -3.67 -4.74
C LYS A 214 -9.26 -2.22 -4.73
N CYS A 215 -10.17 -1.30 -5.03
CA CYS A 215 -9.94 0.15 -4.94
C CYS A 215 -8.88 0.67 -5.94
N GLY A 216 -8.55 -0.13 -6.96
CA GLY A 216 -7.42 0.16 -7.85
C GLY A 216 -6.05 -0.20 -7.26
N SER A 217 -5.98 -0.91 -6.12
CA SER A 217 -4.75 -1.33 -5.43
C SER A 217 -4.68 -2.84 -5.25
N ALA A 218 -3.52 -3.36 -4.83
CA ALA A 218 -3.34 -4.77 -4.51
C ALA A 218 -3.83 -5.10 -3.09
N GLU A 219 -3.43 -4.30 -2.11
CA GLU A 219 -3.73 -4.46 -0.69
C GLU A 219 -4.13 -3.09 -0.10
N PRO A 220 -5.32 -2.55 -0.45
CA PRO A 220 -5.69 -1.19 -0.10
C PRO A 220 -5.86 -1.01 1.42
N PHE A 221 -5.62 0.21 1.89
CA PHE A 221 -5.92 0.60 3.26
C PHE A 221 -7.41 0.89 3.43
N SER A 222 -7.97 0.44 4.54
CA SER A 222 -9.30 0.81 4.99
C SER A 222 -9.26 1.31 6.43
N LEU A 223 -10.37 1.84 6.93
CA LEU A 223 -10.46 2.40 8.28
C LEU A 223 -11.16 1.42 9.22
N THR A 224 -10.81 1.41 10.50
CA THR A 224 -11.56 0.63 11.50
C THR A 224 -12.95 1.23 11.75
N SER A 225 -13.01 2.51 12.11
CA SER A 225 -14.26 3.24 12.34
C SER A 225 -14.05 4.74 12.30
N HIS A 226 -14.98 5.50 11.73
CA HIS A 226 -14.90 6.96 11.72
C HIS A 226 -15.19 7.56 13.09
N PRO A 227 -14.53 8.67 13.47
CA PRO A 227 -14.85 9.43 14.67
C PRO A 227 -16.19 10.16 14.54
N LYS A 228 -16.78 10.56 15.66
CA LYS A 228 -17.91 11.50 15.70
C LYS A 228 -17.41 12.95 15.65
N LYS A 229 -18.30 13.91 15.38
CA LYS A 229 -17.96 15.34 15.36
C LYS A 229 -17.37 15.84 16.69
N GLU A 230 -17.88 15.33 17.80
CA GLU A 230 -17.43 15.64 19.17
C GLU A 230 -16.02 15.11 19.51
N ASP A 231 -15.52 14.10 18.77
CA ASP A 231 -14.20 13.52 19.03
C ASP A 231 -13.04 14.45 18.61
N GLY A 232 -13.28 15.46 17.77
CA GLY A 232 -12.21 16.30 17.20
C GLY A 232 -11.24 15.51 16.30
N VAL A 233 -9.94 15.79 16.42
CA VAL A 233 -8.88 15.05 15.72
C VAL A 233 -8.51 13.80 16.50
N LYS A 234 -8.84 12.62 15.96
CA LYS A 234 -8.66 11.33 16.61
C LYS A 234 -7.69 10.44 15.84
N MET A 235 -6.80 9.75 16.56
CA MET A 235 -5.99 8.67 15.97
C MET A 235 -6.88 7.45 15.74
N VAL A 236 -7.01 7.03 14.48
CA VAL A 236 -7.86 5.91 14.09
C VAL A 236 -7.01 4.83 13.42
N PRO A 237 -7.07 3.58 13.89
CA PRO A 237 -6.34 2.47 13.27
C PRO A 237 -6.81 2.21 11.84
N LEU A 238 -5.85 2.00 10.95
CA LEU A 238 -6.09 1.43 9.63
C LEU A 238 -6.32 -0.08 9.74
N THR A 239 -6.99 -0.64 8.75
CA THR A 239 -7.06 -2.07 8.49
C THR A 239 -6.35 -2.33 7.16
N LEU A 240 -5.46 -3.32 7.14
CA LEU A 240 -4.75 -3.76 5.93
C LEU A 240 -5.19 -5.16 5.57
N ASN A 241 -5.36 -5.42 4.28
CA ASN A 241 -5.40 -6.79 3.79
C ASN A 241 -3.98 -7.33 3.64
N ILE A 242 -3.75 -8.55 4.11
CA ILE A 242 -2.59 -9.36 3.74
C ILE A 242 -3.10 -10.70 3.21
N ALA A 243 -2.22 -11.47 2.56
CA ALA A 243 -2.55 -12.80 2.00
C ALA A 243 -3.36 -13.73 2.93
N THR A 244 -3.23 -13.61 4.25
CA THR A 244 -3.93 -14.43 5.25
C THR A 244 -5.20 -13.80 5.84
N GLY A 245 -5.63 -12.63 5.36
CA GLY A 245 -6.78 -11.88 5.87
C GLY A 245 -6.42 -10.47 6.35
N CYS A 246 -7.35 -9.78 7.00
CA CYS A 246 -7.12 -8.41 7.46
C CYS A 246 -6.40 -8.35 8.80
N ILE A 247 -5.45 -7.42 8.93
CA ILE A 247 -4.72 -7.10 10.15
C ILE A 247 -4.88 -5.63 10.51
N ASN A 248 -4.63 -5.30 11.78
CA ASN A 248 -4.57 -3.92 12.23
C ASN A 248 -3.28 -3.25 11.71
N GLY A 249 -3.44 -2.03 11.21
CA GLY A 249 -2.37 -1.18 10.72
C GLY A 249 -1.88 -0.14 11.71
N SER A 250 -1.03 0.74 11.19
CA SER A 250 -0.76 2.02 11.83
C SER A 250 -2.04 2.85 11.95
N SER A 251 -2.04 3.80 12.87
CA SER A 251 -3.15 4.74 13.03
C SER A 251 -2.86 6.05 12.29
N ILE A 252 -3.91 6.66 11.75
CA ILE A 252 -3.85 8.00 11.14
C ILE A 252 -4.78 8.96 11.89
N PRO A 253 -4.46 10.25 11.95
CA PRO A 253 -5.41 11.27 12.38
C PRO A 253 -6.61 11.35 11.43
N VAL A 254 -7.81 11.35 12.00
CA VAL A 254 -9.08 11.51 11.29
C VAL A 254 -9.96 12.50 12.06
N LYS A 255 -10.67 13.37 11.34
CA LYS A 255 -11.67 14.28 11.93
C LYS A 255 -12.95 14.24 11.11
N ALA A 256 -14.09 14.26 11.81
CA ALA A 256 -15.41 14.43 11.20
C ALA A 256 -15.69 15.92 10.98
N CYS A 257 -16.06 16.28 9.76
CA CYS A 257 -16.44 17.63 9.34
C CYS A 257 -17.94 17.67 9.02
N ASP A 258 -18.44 18.83 8.59
CA ASP A 258 -19.83 18.97 8.16
C ASP A 258 -20.07 18.31 6.80
N GLY A 259 -20.60 17.07 6.84
CA GLY A 259 -20.97 16.30 5.64
C GLY A 259 -19.83 15.52 4.97
N PHE A 260 -18.63 15.50 5.57
CA PHE A 260 -17.48 14.74 5.08
C PHE A 260 -16.47 14.45 6.20
N TYR A 261 -15.39 13.74 5.87
CA TYR A 261 -14.30 13.43 6.78
C TYR A 261 -12.97 13.84 6.16
N VAL A 262 -12.03 14.21 7.02
CA VAL A 262 -10.64 14.48 6.65
C VAL A 262 -9.72 13.45 7.28
N TYR A 263 -8.69 13.06 6.55
CA TYR A 263 -7.74 12.00 6.87
C TYR A 263 -6.32 12.55 6.69
N LYS A 264 -5.46 12.41 7.70
CA LYS A 264 -4.05 12.81 7.58
C LYS A 264 -3.21 11.61 7.15
N PHE A 265 -2.71 11.65 5.92
CA PHE A 265 -1.78 10.64 5.44
C PHE A 265 -0.37 10.99 5.90
N LEU A 266 0.30 10.01 6.48
CA LEU A 266 1.59 10.16 7.15
C LEU A 266 2.74 9.49 6.36
N GLY A 267 2.50 9.21 5.07
CA GLY A 267 3.37 8.35 4.27
C GLY A 267 3.21 6.87 4.59
N THR A 268 3.64 6.02 3.66
CA THR A 268 3.62 4.56 3.81
C THR A 268 4.81 3.95 3.08
N THR A 269 5.23 2.75 3.49
CA THR A 269 6.22 1.93 2.75
C THR A 269 5.56 0.95 1.79
N ARG A 270 4.22 0.83 1.85
CA ARG A 270 3.42 0.01 0.94
C ARG A 270 2.88 0.91 -0.17
N PRO A 271 3.06 0.57 -1.45
CA PRO A 271 2.60 1.38 -2.58
C PRO A 271 1.10 1.21 -2.84
N GLU A 272 0.28 1.36 -1.79
CA GLU A 272 -1.15 1.08 -1.81
C GLU A 272 -1.97 2.38 -1.71
N VAL A 273 -3.28 2.28 -1.94
CA VAL A 273 -4.22 3.41 -1.81
C VAL A 273 -5.11 3.31 -0.58
N TYR A 274 -5.55 4.46 -0.09
CA TYR A 274 -6.64 4.54 0.89
C TYR A 274 -7.99 4.41 0.17
N CYS A 275 -8.68 3.31 0.44
CA CYS A 275 -9.90 2.94 -0.27
C CYS A 275 -11.12 3.76 0.17
N SER A 276 -11.97 4.11 -0.78
CA SER A 276 -13.22 4.83 -0.52
C SER A 276 -14.45 3.91 -0.56
N GLY A 277 -15.52 4.38 0.07
CA GLY A 277 -16.88 3.86 -0.03
C GLY A 277 -17.87 5.02 -0.20
N VAL A 278 -19.08 4.69 -0.66
CA VAL A 278 -20.17 5.68 -0.77
C VAL A 278 -20.57 6.14 0.63
N TYR A 279 -20.64 7.45 0.80
CA TYR A 279 -21.11 8.12 2.00
C TYR A 279 -22.40 8.85 1.66
N LYS A 280 -23.52 8.34 2.18
CA LYS A 280 -24.76 9.11 2.19
C LYS A 280 -24.68 10.05 3.39
N SER A 281 -24.56 11.35 3.11
CA SER A 281 -24.70 12.42 4.11
C SER A 281 -26.08 12.37 4.74
#